data_AF-A0A257WFE2-F1
#
_entry.id   AF-A0A257WFE2-F1
#
_cell.length_a   1.000
_cell.length_b   1.000
_cell.length_c   1.000
_cell.angle_alpha   90.00
_cell.angle_beta   90.00
_cell.angle_gamma   90.00
#
_symmetry.space_group_name_H-M   'P 1'
#
loop_
_entity.id
_entity.type
_entity.pdbx_description
1 polymer ?
#
loop_
_entity_poly.entity_id
_entity_poly.type
_entity_poly.pdbx_seq_one_letter_code
_entity_poly.pdbx_strand_id
1 'polypeptide(L)' 'MSPTFSPEGLTSYFASNRPNGQGGADIGSVRRDAPDAPFGKPQNLGPLVNSQDHETHFRPVYDGRAALLNRRAFNGEHST' A
#
# COMPACT_ATOMS: atom_id res chain seq x y z
N MET A 1 7.03 -6.93 6.28
CA MET A 1 6.64 -7.27 4.89
C MET A 1 7.46 -6.44 3.94
N SER A 2 7.83 -6.98 2.79
CA SER A 2 8.61 -6.24 1.79
C SER A 2 7.69 -5.45 0.84
N PRO A 3 8.09 -4.25 0.41
CA PRO A 3 7.37 -3.51 -0.61
C PRO A 3 7.35 -4.26 -1.94
N THR A 4 6.40 -3.91 -2.80
CA THR A 4 6.27 -4.44 -4.15
C THR A 4 6.35 -3.31 -5.14
N PHE A 5 6.94 -3.57 -6.31
CA PHE A 5 7.08 -2.54 -7.34
C PHE A 5 6.08 -2.79 -8.47
N SER A 6 5.67 -1.70 -9.13
CA SER A 6 5.02 -1.77 -10.43
C SER A 6 5.96 -2.42 -11.46
N PRO A 7 5.45 -3.00 -12.56
CA PRO A 7 6.26 -3.66 -13.57
C PRO A 7 7.42 -2.81 -14.11
N GLU A 8 7.19 -1.51 -14.30
CA GLU A 8 8.19 -0.54 -14.74
C GLU A 8 9.16 -0.09 -13.64
N GLY A 9 8.96 -0.50 -12.39
CA GLY A 9 9.85 -0.20 -11.27
C GLY A 9 9.81 1.26 -10.78
N LEU A 10 8.80 2.03 -11.18
CA LEU A 10 8.67 3.46 -10.85
C LEU A 10 7.71 3.72 -9.68
N THR A 11 6.84 2.78 -9.34
CA THR A 11 5.93 2.88 -8.20
C THR A 11 6.20 1.75 -7.23
N SER A 12 6.28 2.06 -5.93
CA SER A 12 6.38 1.10 -4.85
C SER A 12 5.11 1.10 -4.01
N TYR A 13 4.59 -0.07 -3.69
CA TYR A 13 3.41 -0.29 -2.87
C TYR A 13 3.81 -1.00 -1.57
N PHE A 14 3.26 -0.57 -0.45
CA PHE A 14 3.63 -1.09 0.87
C PHE A 14 2.50 -0.93 1.88
N ALA A 15 2.42 -1.87 2.82
CA ALA A 15 1.53 -1.76 3.97
C ALA A 15 2.11 -0.77 4.99
N SER A 16 1.26 0.05 5.61
CA SER A 16 1.66 1.08 6.56
C SER A 16 0.59 1.29 7.63
N ASN A 17 1.03 1.37 8.90
CA ASN A 17 0.19 1.70 10.05
C ASN A 17 0.32 3.18 10.45
N ARG A 18 0.49 4.07 9.46
CA ARG A 18 0.59 5.52 9.73
C ARG A 18 -0.73 6.04 10.34
N PRO A 19 -0.67 7.06 11.21
CA PRO A 19 -1.86 7.73 11.72
C PRO A 19 -2.75 8.26 10.57
N ASN A 20 -4.06 8.32 10.83
CA ASN A 20 -5.09 8.74 9.86
C ASN A 20 -5.26 7.81 8.65
N GLY A 21 -4.93 6.53 8.81
CA GLY A 21 -5.37 5.47 7.91
C GLY A 21 -6.85 5.12 8.05
N GLN A 22 -7.32 4.12 7.32
CA GLN A 22 -8.74 3.72 7.31
C GLN A 22 -9.11 2.69 8.38
N GLY A 23 -8.11 2.12 9.05
CA GLY A 23 -8.27 1.27 10.21
C GLY A 23 -6.95 0.63 10.61
N GLY A 24 -6.78 -0.64 10.25
CA GLY A 24 -5.56 -1.40 10.48
C GLY A 24 -4.36 -0.90 9.67
N ALA A 25 -3.71 -1.82 8.95
CA ALA A 25 -2.59 -1.45 8.09
C ALA A 25 -3.15 -1.10 6.70
N ASP A 26 -2.82 0.07 6.18
CA ASP A 26 -3.28 0.51 4.86
C ASP A 26 -2.21 0.27 3.80
N ILE A 27 -2.63 0.05 2.55
CA ILE A 27 -1.74 0.15 1.39
C ILE A 27 -1.50 1.62 1.05
N GLY A 28 -0.22 1.99 1.12
CA GLY A 28 0.31 3.20 0.53
C GLY A 28 1.06 2.92 -0.77
N SER A 29 1.26 3.98 -1.55
CA SER A 29 2.14 3.97 -2.71
C SER A 29 3.12 5.14 -2.67
N VAL A 30 4.26 4.99 -3.34
CA VAL A 30 5.18 6.10 -3.61
C VAL A 30 5.75 5.94 -5.01
N ARG A 31 5.83 7.06 -5.76
CA ARG A 31 6.29 7.10 -7.14
C ARG A 31 7.58 7.90 -7.27
N ARG A 32 8.43 7.50 -8.21
CA ARG A 32 9.57 8.25 -8.73
C ARG A 32 9.43 8.41 -10.24
N ASP A 33 10.06 9.43 -10.80
CA ASP A 33 9.93 9.72 -12.24
C ASP A 33 10.88 8.92 -13.12
N ALA A 34 11.97 8.38 -12.55
CA ALA A 34 12.95 7.54 -13.25
C ALA A 34 13.59 6.51 -12.29
N PRO A 35 14.26 5.44 -12.79
CA PRO A 35 14.87 4.41 -11.95
C PRO A 35 15.91 4.90 -10.94
N ASP A 36 16.54 6.04 -11.19
CA ASP A 36 17.53 6.64 -10.29
C ASP A 36 17.04 7.93 -9.63
N ALA A 37 15.78 8.32 -9.89
CA ALA A 37 15.18 9.48 -9.24
C ALA A 37 14.75 9.15 -7.81
N PRO A 38 14.79 10.14 -6.90
CA PRO A 38 14.26 9.97 -5.56
C PRO A 38 12.76 9.67 -5.59
N PHE A 39 12.30 8.91 -4.60
CA PHE A 39 10.87 8.71 -4.38
C PHE A 39 10.23 10.01 -3.89
N GLY A 40 9.02 10.27 -4.39
CA GLY A 40 8.20 11.39 -3.95
C GLY A 40 7.53 11.13 -2.59
N LYS A 41 6.44 11.85 -2.34
CA LYS A 41 5.67 11.69 -1.10
C LYS A 41 4.79 10.44 -1.16
N PRO A 42 4.75 9.62 -0.10
CA PRO A 42 3.79 8.53 0.03
C PRO A 42 2.33 9.00 -0.05
N GLN A 43 1.48 8.17 -0.65
CA GLN A 43 0.04 8.41 -0.80
C GLN A 43 -0.75 7.20 -0.33
N ASN A 44 -1.85 7.42 0.39
CA ASN A 44 -2.84 6.38 0.72
C ASN A 44 -3.66 6.06 -0.54
N LEU A 45 -3.92 4.78 -0.83
CA LEU A 45 -4.67 4.39 -2.04
C LEU A 45 -6.20 4.53 -1.93
N GLY A 46 -6.69 5.08 -0.82
CA GLY A 46 -8.10 5.41 -0.65
C GLY A 46 -9.00 4.19 -0.43
N PRO A 47 -10.31 4.41 -0.26
CA PRO A 47 -11.26 3.40 0.25
C PRO A 47 -11.63 2.30 -0.75
N LEU A 48 -11.17 2.41 -2.00
CA LEU A 48 -11.30 1.32 -2.97
C LEU A 48 -10.31 0.18 -2.68
N VAL A 49 -9.16 0.50 -2.08
CA VAL A 49 -8.12 -0.47 -1.74
C VAL A 49 -8.13 -0.75 -0.24
N ASN A 50 -8.16 0.30 0.57
CA ASN A 50 -8.04 0.20 2.01
C ASN A 50 -9.42 0.12 2.67
N SER A 51 -9.45 -0.47 3.87
CA SER A 51 -10.66 -0.61 4.65
C SER A 51 -10.36 -0.44 6.15
N GLN A 52 -11.30 -0.81 7.01
CA GLN A 52 -11.07 -0.81 8.46
C GLN A 52 -10.11 -1.93 8.91
N ASP A 53 -9.88 -2.92 8.03
CA ASP A 53 -9.07 -4.09 8.30
C ASP A 53 -7.57 -3.84 8.04
N HIS A 54 -6.77 -4.90 8.09
CA HIS A 54 -5.40 -4.87 7.61
C HIS A 54 -5.32 -5.28 6.15
N GLU A 55 -4.94 -4.33 5.30
CA GLU A 55 -4.50 -4.60 3.94
C GLU A 55 -2.98 -4.79 3.86
N THR A 56 -2.58 -5.91 3.27
CA THR A 56 -1.19 -6.31 3.17
C THR A 56 -0.88 -7.02 1.86
N HIS A 57 0.40 -7.21 1.54
CA HIS A 57 0.85 -7.97 0.37
C HIS A 57 0.24 -7.50 -0.97
N PHE A 58 0.13 -6.19 -1.18
CA PHE A 58 -0.33 -5.64 -2.45
C PHE A 58 0.58 -6.08 -3.60
N ARG A 59 0.03 -6.72 -4.63
CA ARG A 59 0.76 -7.23 -5.79
C ARG A 59 0.05 -6.78 -7.06
N PRO A 60 0.62 -5.81 -7.82
CA PRO A 60 0.06 -5.46 -9.11
C PRO A 60 0.16 -6.67 -10.06
N VAL A 61 -0.90 -6.86 -10.84
CA VAL A 61 -1.03 -7.90 -11.88
C VAL A 61 -1.57 -7.25 -13.16
N TYR A 62 -1.41 -7.92 -14.30
CA TYR A 62 -1.88 -7.45 -15.61
C TYR A 62 -1.43 -6.01 -15.91
N ASP A 63 -0.11 -5.77 -15.90
CA ASP A 63 0.52 -4.47 -16.13
C ASP A 63 0.00 -3.35 -15.21
N GLY A 64 -0.38 -3.71 -13.97
CA GLY A 64 -0.86 -2.76 -12.97
C GLY A 64 -2.35 -2.41 -13.10
N ARG A 65 -3.10 -3.06 -14.00
CA ARG A 65 -4.55 -2.82 -14.14
C ARG A 65 -5.39 -3.47 -13.05
N ALA A 66 -4.84 -4.47 -12.37
CA ALA A 66 -5.46 -5.10 -11.22
C ALA A 66 -4.40 -5.40 -10.16
N ALA A 67 -4.85 -5.76 -8.95
CA ALA A 67 -3.96 -6.16 -7.88
C ALA A 67 -4.56 -7.27 -7.04
N LEU A 68 -3.70 -8.13 -6.50
CA LEU A 68 -4.03 -9.01 -5.39
C LEU A 68 -3.58 -8.35 -4.09
N LEU A 69 -4.36 -8.51 -3.04
CA LEU A 69 -4.01 -8.07 -1.69
C LEU A 69 -4.62 -9.04 -0.68
N ASN A 70 -3.99 -9.13 0.48
CA ASN A 70 -4.53 -9.82 1.63
C ASN A 70 -5.29 -8.82 2.52
N ARG A 71 -6.53 -9.14 2.87
CA ARG A 71 -7.34 -8.39 3.83
C ARG A 71 -7.61 -9.26 5.05
N ARG A 72 -7.19 -8.80 6.22
CA ARG A 72 -7.36 -9.49 7.50
C ARG A 72 -8.05 -8.59 8.50
N ALA A 73 -9.12 -9.07 9.11
CA ALA A 73 -9.87 -8.37 10.16
C ALA A 73 -8.95 -7.65 11.16
N PHE A 74 -9.23 -6.38 11.42
CA PHE A 74 -8.56 -5.63 12.49
C PHE A 74 -9.46 -5.57 13.74
N ASN A 75 -8.99 -6.17 14.83
CA ASN A 75 -9.78 -6.32 16.06
C ASN A 75 -9.59 -5.16 17.07
N GLY A 76 -9.04 -4.02 16.65
CA GLY A 76 -9.07 -2.78 17.44
C GLY A 76 -8.14 -2.69 18.65
N GLU A 77 -7.19 -3.60 18.85
CA GLU A 77 -6.17 -3.44 19.91
C GLU A 77 -5.11 -2.42 19.48
N HIS A 78 -5.42 -1.13 19.66
CA HIS A 78 -4.41 -0.10 19.81
C HIS A 78 -3.89 -0.18 21.25
N SER A 79 -2.65 -0.65 21.45
CA SER A 79 -1.93 -0.34 22.68
C SER A 79 -1.85 1.19 22.79
N THR A 80 -2.52 1.72 23.81
CA THR A 80 -2.40 3.10 24.30
C THR A 80 -0.99 3.38 24.79
#